data_AF-A0AAW0ZK99-F1
#
_entry.id   AF-A0AAW0ZK99-F1
#
_cell.length_a   1.000
_cell.length_b   1.000
_cell.length_c   1.000
_cell.angle_alpha   90.00
_cell.angle_beta   90.00
_cell.angle_gamma   90.00
#
_symmetry.space_group_name_H-M   'P 1'
#
loop_
_entity.id
_entity.type
_entity.pdbx_description
1 polymer ?
#
loop_
_entity_poly.entity_id
_entity_poly.type
_entity_poly.pdbx_seq_one_letter_code
_entity_poly.pdbx_strand_id
1 'polypeptide(L)'
;MAGKMAAAELKRDNVSCYETVKKNVSAITLHREIECYRFKLLDLFYYVASVSFFFIDIATDSIVFMGYFLQGEFVWGCFALCFTILPAAVIQMFSLRWYHSDGSIKNVHWLLHFLFLGVLHRYLILLCSTIYSLRSKRFVKDKNWVYRQESDICMLHLFESFMGAAPQLILQLYIMAVLRYTPLWTSKSK
;
A
#
# COMPACT_ATOMS: atom_id res chain seq x y z
N MET A 1 -2.88 70.94 -10.79
CA MET A 1 -3.83 69.92 -10.28
C MET A 1 -3.77 68.58 -11.01
N ALA A 2 -3.37 68.52 -12.29
CA ALA A 2 -3.33 67.28 -13.08
C ALA A 2 -2.42 66.16 -12.52
N GLY A 3 -1.27 66.49 -11.92
CA GLY A 3 -0.35 65.49 -11.38
C GLY A 3 -0.86 64.67 -10.19
N LYS A 4 -1.80 65.21 -9.39
CA LYS A 4 -2.43 64.48 -8.28
C LYS A 4 -3.51 63.49 -8.75
N MET A 5 -4.15 63.79 -9.89
CA MET A 5 -5.17 62.91 -10.49
C MET A 5 -4.51 61.69 -11.14
N ALA A 6 -3.40 61.89 -11.87
CA ALA A 6 -2.61 60.81 -12.47
C ALA A 6 -2.02 59.84 -11.42
N ALA A 7 -1.54 60.34 -10.28
CA ALA A 7 -1.03 59.50 -9.20
C ALA A 7 -2.14 58.67 -8.50
N ALA A 8 -3.37 59.19 -8.44
CA ALA A 8 -4.51 58.49 -7.87
C ALA A 8 -5.07 57.41 -8.81
N GLU A 9 -4.97 57.62 -10.12
CA GLU A 9 -5.31 56.62 -11.15
C GLU A 9 -4.29 55.47 -11.15
N LEU A 10 -2.99 55.80 -11.16
CA LEU A 10 -1.92 54.79 -11.10
C LEU A 10 -1.97 53.92 -9.83
N LYS A 11 -2.37 54.51 -8.69
CA LYS A 11 -2.59 53.77 -7.45
C LYS A 11 -3.82 52.86 -7.52
N ARG A 12 -4.89 53.29 -8.18
CA ARG A 12 -6.10 52.47 -8.39
C ARG A 12 -5.81 51.27 -9.30
N ASP A 13 -5.04 51.48 -10.36
CA ASP A 13 -4.68 50.44 -11.32
C ASP A 13 -3.78 49.37 -10.68
N ASN A 14 -2.82 49.79 -9.85
CA ASN A 14 -1.96 48.86 -9.11
C ASN A 14 -2.73 48.03 -8.07
N VAL A 15 -3.71 48.62 -7.39
CA VAL A 15 -4.58 47.90 -6.43
C VAL A 15 -5.50 46.92 -7.16
N SER A 16 -6.05 47.31 -8.31
CA SER A 16 -6.88 46.44 -9.16
C SER A 16 -6.08 45.24 -9.70
N CYS A 17 -4.85 45.48 -10.17
CA CYS A 17 -3.94 44.44 -10.63
C CYS A 17 -3.57 43.47 -9.48
N TYR A 18 -3.26 43.99 -8.29
CA TYR A 18 -2.95 43.17 -7.12
C TYR A 18 -4.12 42.28 -6.68
N GLU A 19 -5.34 42.80 -6.62
CA GLU A 19 -6.54 42.01 -6.32
C GLU A 19 -6.83 40.96 -7.41
N THR A 20 -6.57 41.30 -8.68
CA THR A 20 -6.72 40.37 -9.81
C THR A 20 -5.69 39.24 -9.74
N VAL A 21 -4.42 39.53 -9.42
CA VAL A 21 -3.37 38.53 -9.20
C VAL A 21 -3.67 37.67 -7.97
N LYS A 22 -4.12 38.25 -6.86
CA LYS A 22 -4.48 37.53 -5.64
C LYS A 22 -5.67 36.58 -5.84
N LYS A 23 -6.69 37.02 -6.59
CA LYS A 23 -7.86 36.21 -6.98
C LYS A 23 -7.47 35.08 -7.94
N ASN A 24 -6.57 35.35 -8.89
CA ASN A 24 -6.07 34.34 -9.83
C ASN A 24 -5.14 33.35 -9.14
N VAL A 25 -4.30 33.79 -8.19
CA VAL A 25 -3.52 32.90 -7.32
C VAL A 25 -4.46 32.05 -6.47
N SER A 26 -5.44 32.63 -5.76
CA SER A 26 -6.38 31.83 -4.97
C SER A 26 -7.23 30.87 -5.82
N ALA A 27 -7.55 31.25 -7.06
CA ALA A 27 -8.22 30.37 -8.02
C ALA A 27 -7.29 29.27 -8.56
N ILE A 28 -5.99 29.52 -8.76
CA ILE A 28 -4.97 28.51 -9.07
C ILE A 28 -4.71 27.59 -7.86
N THR A 29 -4.73 28.13 -6.63
CA THR A 29 -4.62 27.36 -5.38
C THR A 29 -5.88 26.51 -5.11
N LEU A 30 -7.05 26.92 -5.62
CA LEU A 30 -8.30 26.17 -5.61
C LEU A 30 -8.37 25.14 -6.76
N HIS A 31 -7.78 25.47 -7.92
CA HIS A 31 -7.78 24.67 -9.17
C HIS A 31 -6.68 23.59 -9.21
N ARG A 32 -5.79 23.48 -8.21
CA ARG A 32 -5.31 22.13 -7.84
C ARG A 32 -6.44 21.44 -7.07
N GLU A 33 -7.57 21.25 -7.76
CA GLU A 33 -8.75 20.55 -7.26
C GLU A 33 -8.25 19.34 -6.50
N ILE A 34 -8.53 19.29 -5.21
CA ILE A 34 -8.43 18.05 -4.47
C ILE A 34 -9.54 17.20 -5.06
N GLU A 35 -9.26 16.59 -6.22
CA GLU A 35 -10.15 15.59 -6.78
C GLU A 35 -10.36 14.58 -5.68
N CYS A 36 -11.60 14.44 -5.34
CA CYS A 36 -12.03 13.76 -4.16
C CYS A 36 -12.24 12.30 -4.52
N TYR A 37 -11.54 11.36 -3.87
CA TYR A 37 -11.79 9.94 -4.13
C TYR A 37 -13.15 9.54 -3.57
N ARG A 38 -14.05 9.07 -4.44
CA ARG A 38 -15.35 8.57 -4.04
C ARG A 38 -15.28 7.05 -3.85
N PHE A 39 -15.06 6.63 -2.61
CA PHE A 39 -15.07 5.24 -2.23
C PHE A 39 -16.42 4.57 -2.55
N LYS A 40 -16.34 3.37 -3.12
CA LYS A 40 -17.48 2.51 -3.44
C LYS A 40 -17.51 1.29 -2.51
N LEU A 41 -18.67 0.62 -2.48
CA LEU A 41 -18.80 -0.65 -1.74
C LEU A 41 -17.86 -1.75 -2.28
N LEU A 42 -17.53 -1.70 -3.57
CA LEU A 42 -16.55 -2.61 -4.16
C LEU A 42 -15.13 -2.41 -3.59
N ASP A 43 -14.74 -1.16 -3.32
CA ASP A 43 -13.44 -0.87 -2.70
C ASP A 43 -13.38 -1.47 -1.29
N LEU A 44 -14.49 -1.42 -0.54
CA LEU A 44 -14.59 -2.05 0.77
C LEU A 44 -14.37 -3.57 0.66
N PHE A 45 -15.07 -4.23 -0.27
CA PHE A 45 -14.92 -5.66 -0.48
C PHE A 45 -13.48 -6.02 -0.88
N TYR A 46 -12.87 -5.24 -1.77
CA TYR A 46 -11.48 -5.41 -2.18
C TYR A 46 -10.53 -5.34 -0.99
N TYR A 47 -10.58 -4.29 -0.16
CA TYR A 47 -9.68 -4.16 0.99
C TYR A 47 -9.91 -5.22 2.06
N VAL A 48 -11.16 -5.63 2.31
CA VAL A 48 -11.46 -6.73 3.24
C VAL A 48 -10.86 -8.03 2.71
N ALA A 49 -11.05 -8.34 1.43
CA ALA A 49 -10.48 -9.52 0.80
C ALA A 49 -8.95 -9.51 0.86
N SER A 50 -8.29 -8.39 0.56
CA SER A 50 -6.83 -8.27 0.65
C SER A 50 -6.30 -8.51 2.05
N VAL A 51 -6.96 -7.97 3.08
CA VAL A 51 -6.60 -8.25 4.49
C VAL A 51 -6.77 -9.73 4.80
N SER A 52 -7.84 -10.38 4.34
CA SER A 52 -8.03 -11.83 4.51
C SER A 52 -6.94 -12.64 3.80
N PHE A 53 -6.58 -12.29 2.57
CA PHE A 53 -5.53 -12.97 1.81
C PHE A 53 -4.16 -12.86 2.48
N PHE A 54 -3.84 -11.74 3.10
CA PHE A 54 -2.61 -11.59 3.89
C PHE A 54 -2.50 -12.65 5.01
N PHE A 55 -3.59 -12.92 5.74
CA PHE A 55 -3.58 -13.97 6.77
C PHE A 55 -3.53 -15.37 6.18
N ILE A 56 -4.21 -15.60 5.06
CA ILE A 56 -4.19 -16.89 4.36
C ILE A 56 -2.76 -17.20 3.90
N ASP A 57 -2.06 -16.23 3.32
CA ASP A 57 -0.70 -16.37 2.83
C ASP A 57 0.28 -16.81 3.95
N ILE A 58 0.25 -16.09 5.08
CA ILE A 58 1.03 -16.45 6.29
C ILE A 58 0.70 -17.88 6.76
N ALA A 59 -0.58 -18.24 6.78
CA ALA A 59 -1.01 -19.56 7.21
C ALA A 59 -0.51 -20.64 6.24
N THR A 60 -0.61 -20.43 4.93
CA THR A 60 -0.16 -21.40 3.92
C THR A 60 1.34 -21.60 3.96
N ASP A 61 2.14 -20.54 4.09
CA ASP A 61 3.59 -20.64 4.19
C ASP A 61 4.02 -21.36 5.49
N SER A 62 3.32 -21.08 6.58
CA SER A 62 3.54 -21.77 7.86
C SER A 62 3.22 -23.27 7.77
N ILE A 63 2.13 -23.64 7.08
CA ILE A 63 1.74 -25.03 6.86
C ILE A 63 2.82 -25.77 6.05
N VAL A 64 3.32 -25.15 4.97
CA VAL A 64 4.36 -25.73 4.12
C VAL A 64 5.65 -25.95 4.93
N PHE A 65 6.10 -24.94 5.68
CA PHE A 65 7.28 -25.07 6.53
C PHE A 65 7.13 -26.17 7.58
N MET A 66 6.00 -26.19 8.30
CA MET A 66 5.74 -27.19 9.34
C MET A 66 5.64 -28.60 8.74
N GLY A 67 5.08 -28.73 7.54
CA GLY A 67 5.05 -29.98 6.80
C GLY A 67 6.44 -30.58 6.62
N TYR A 68 7.37 -29.80 6.06
CA TYR A 68 8.76 -30.24 5.89
C TYR A 68 9.48 -30.51 7.20
N PHE A 69 9.24 -29.69 8.23
CA PHE A 69 9.86 -29.86 9.53
C PHE A 69 9.46 -31.18 10.20
N LEU A 70 8.16 -31.53 10.17
CA LEU A 70 7.64 -32.78 10.72
C LEU A 70 8.11 -34.02 9.93
N GLN A 71 8.42 -33.84 8.66
CA GLN A 71 8.87 -34.90 7.77
C GLN A 71 10.40 -35.12 7.82
N GLY A 72 11.14 -34.30 8.57
CA GLY A 72 12.60 -34.34 8.66
C GLY A 72 13.31 -33.76 7.45
N GLU A 73 12.57 -33.19 6.50
CA GLU A 73 13.07 -32.64 5.23
C GLU A 73 13.50 -31.18 5.39
N PHE A 74 14.43 -30.95 6.33
CA PHE A 74 14.80 -29.60 6.78
C PHE A 74 15.39 -28.71 5.66
N VAL A 75 16.05 -29.31 4.66
CA VAL A 75 16.63 -28.55 3.54
C VAL A 75 15.52 -27.89 2.71
N TRP A 76 14.48 -28.65 2.37
CA TRP A 76 13.33 -28.14 1.62
C TRP A 76 12.52 -27.14 2.44
N GLY A 77 12.34 -27.40 3.74
CA GLY A 77 11.74 -26.45 4.67
C GLY A 77 12.52 -25.14 4.76
N CYS A 78 13.86 -25.19 4.75
CA CYS A 78 14.71 -24.01 4.76
C CYS A 78 14.53 -23.17 3.49
N PHE A 79 14.53 -23.79 2.30
CA PHE A 79 14.25 -23.07 1.06
C PHE A 79 12.87 -22.41 1.06
N ALA A 80 11.84 -23.14 1.50
CA ALA A 80 10.49 -22.60 1.60
C ALA A 80 10.44 -21.38 2.53
N LEU A 81 11.06 -21.48 3.71
CA LEU A 81 11.12 -20.39 4.68
C LEU A 81 11.96 -19.21 4.16
N CYS A 82 13.05 -19.45 3.43
CA CYS A 82 13.83 -18.40 2.79
C CYS A 82 13.02 -17.63 1.75
N PHE A 83 12.25 -18.32 0.91
CA PHE A 83 11.36 -17.67 -0.08
C PHE A 83 10.17 -16.95 0.56
N THR A 84 9.81 -17.26 1.80
CA THR A 84 8.82 -16.46 2.56
C THR A 84 9.46 -15.24 3.22
N ILE A 85 10.56 -15.41 3.97
CA ILE A 85 11.13 -14.33 4.81
C ILE A 85 11.88 -13.29 3.99
N LEU A 86 12.66 -13.70 2.98
CA LEU A 86 13.50 -12.78 2.22
C LEU A 86 12.66 -11.72 1.48
N PRO A 87 11.59 -12.07 0.74
CA PRO A 87 10.73 -11.08 0.09
C PRO A 87 10.00 -10.22 1.10
N ALA A 88 9.51 -10.81 2.20
CA ALA A 88 8.86 -10.06 3.26
C ALA A 88 9.80 -8.98 3.81
N ALA A 89 11.08 -9.30 4.04
CA ALA A 89 12.07 -8.34 4.53
C ALA A 89 12.30 -7.19 3.53
N VAL A 90 12.47 -7.52 2.25
CA VAL A 90 12.65 -6.53 1.18
C VAL A 90 11.43 -5.60 1.08
N ILE A 91 10.23 -6.16 1.12
CA ILE A 91 8.97 -5.41 1.12
C ILE A 91 8.89 -4.46 2.30
N GLN A 92 9.27 -4.91 3.51
CA GLN A 92 9.28 -4.02 4.67
C GLN A 92 10.30 -2.89 4.54
N MET A 93 11.48 -3.15 3.97
CA MET A 93 12.49 -2.10 3.73
C MET A 93 11.96 -1.03 2.76
N PHE A 94 11.36 -1.42 1.63
CA PHE A 94 10.80 -0.46 0.67
C PHE A 94 9.60 0.30 1.27
N SER A 95 8.71 -0.42 1.95
CA SER A 95 7.53 0.17 2.56
C SER A 95 7.90 1.18 3.65
N LEU A 96 8.90 0.89 4.49
CA LEU A 96 9.43 1.82 5.49
C LEU A 96 10.11 3.04 4.82
N ARG A 97 10.88 2.82 3.75
CA ARG A 97 11.52 3.90 2.98
C ARG A 97 10.50 4.89 2.42
N TRP A 98 9.35 4.42 1.95
CA TRP A 98 8.27 5.32 1.51
C TRP A 98 7.64 6.09 2.67
N TYR A 99 7.41 5.47 3.82
CA TYR A 99 6.97 6.20 5.01
C TYR A 99 7.98 7.28 5.44
N HIS A 100 9.29 7.01 5.29
CA HIS A 100 10.34 7.99 5.52
C HIS A 100 10.24 9.16 4.53
N SER A 101 10.11 8.86 3.24
CA SER A 101 10.00 9.85 2.18
C SER A 101 8.78 10.76 2.34
N ASP A 102 7.69 10.22 2.88
CA ASP A 102 6.45 10.96 3.15
C ASP A 102 6.51 11.82 4.42
N GLY A 103 7.61 11.75 5.20
CA GLY A 103 7.75 12.47 6.48
C GLY A 103 6.77 11.99 7.56
N SER A 104 6.17 10.81 7.39
CA SER A 104 5.09 10.29 8.25
C SER A 104 5.57 9.24 9.25
N ILE A 105 6.89 9.08 9.44
CA ILE A 105 7.43 8.05 10.35
C ILE A 105 7.03 8.33 11.79
N LYS A 106 6.41 7.30 12.40
CA LYS A 106 6.15 7.21 13.83
C LYS A 106 6.80 5.93 14.35
N ASN A 107 7.01 5.83 15.66
CA ASN A 107 7.54 4.62 16.29
C ASN A 107 6.68 3.37 15.99
N VAL A 108 5.38 3.56 15.81
CA VAL A 108 4.45 2.49 15.42
C VAL A 108 4.80 1.90 14.05
N HIS A 109 5.23 2.71 13.07
CA HIS A 109 5.64 2.21 11.76
C HIS A 109 6.89 1.33 11.89
N TRP A 110 7.90 1.78 12.65
CA TRP A 110 9.09 0.96 12.93
C TRP A 110 8.73 -0.39 13.55
N LEU A 111 7.87 -0.38 14.57
CA LEU A 111 7.41 -1.61 15.23
C LEU A 111 6.66 -2.53 14.27
N LEU A 112 5.75 -2.00 13.45
CA LEU A 112 4.97 -2.78 12.50
C LEU A 112 5.85 -3.36 11.37
N HIS A 113 6.82 -2.61 10.86
CA HIS A 113 7.77 -3.11 9.87
C HIS A 113 8.67 -4.19 10.46
N PHE A 114 9.12 -4.04 11.70
CA PHE A 114 9.89 -5.06 12.40
C PHE A 114 9.10 -6.36 12.62
N LEU A 115 7.80 -6.25 12.89
CA LEU A 115 6.89 -7.40 13.04
C LEU A 115 6.37 -7.97 11.72
N PHE A 116 6.88 -7.52 10.56
CA PHE A 116 6.37 -7.86 9.23
C PHE A 116 4.88 -7.51 8.99
N LEU A 117 4.31 -6.59 9.77
CA LEU A 117 2.93 -6.11 9.65
C LEU A 117 2.79 -4.81 8.83
N GLY A 118 3.86 -4.34 8.18
CA GLY A 118 3.83 -3.07 7.44
C GLY A 118 2.88 -3.05 6.23
N VAL A 119 2.74 -4.17 5.51
CA VAL A 119 1.77 -4.31 4.40
C VAL A 119 0.34 -4.30 4.94
N LEU A 120 0.10 -5.07 6.01
CA LEU A 120 -1.20 -5.09 6.69
C LEU A 120 -1.61 -3.67 7.13
N HIS A 121 -0.68 -2.91 7.69
CA HIS A 121 -0.95 -1.52 8.08
C HIS A 121 -1.41 -0.64 6.91
N ARG A 122 -0.78 -0.75 5.73
CA ARG A 122 -1.20 0.00 4.53
C ARG A 122 -2.64 -0.35 4.11
N TYR A 123 -2.99 -1.63 4.11
CA TYR A 123 -4.36 -2.08 3.86
C TYR A 123 -5.36 -1.61 4.91
N LEU A 124 -4.99 -1.67 6.20
CA LEU A 124 -5.86 -1.21 7.28
C LEU A 124 -6.14 0.30 7.17
N ILE A 125 -5.17 1.12 6.77
CA ILE A 125 -5.41 2.56 6.55
C ILE A 125 -6.42 2.78 5.42
N LEU A 126 -6.30 2.07 4.29
CA LEU A 126 -7.23 2.18 3.16
C LEU A 126 -8.63 1.65 3.53
N LEU A 127 -8.69 0.52 4.23
CA LEU A 127 -9.93 -0.07 4.73
C LEU A 127 -10.65 0.88 5.68
N CYS A 128 -9.96 1.41 6.69
CA CYS A 128 -10.51 2.39 7.62
C CYS A 128 -10.96 3.67 6.91
N SER A 129 -10.18 4.15 5.94
CA SER A 129 -10.54 5.33 5.12
C SER A 129 -11.84 5.08 4.33
N THR A 130 -11.98 3.87 3.78
CA THR A 130 -13.16 3.43 3.02
C THR A 130 -14.39 3.33 3.92
N ILE A 131 -14.28 2.65 5.07
CA ILE A 131 -15.36 2.51 6.05
C ILE A 131 -15.83 3.89 6.52
N TYR A 132 -14.89 4.78 6.85
CA TYR A 132 -15.22 6.11 7.34
C TYR A 132 -15.88 6.99 6.26
N SER A 133 -15.42 6.90 5.00
CA SER A 133 -16.05 7.61 3.88
C SER A 133 -17.46 7.07 3.56
N LEU A 134 -17.67 5.76 3.61
CA LEU A 134 -18.99 5.15 3.43
C LEU A 134 -19.96 5.50 4.56
N ARG A 135 -19.47 5.62 5.80
CA ARG A 135 -20.28 6.02 6.96
C ARG A 135 -20.58 7.51 7.01
N SER A 136 -19.65 8.35 6.55
CA SER A 136 -19.76 9.81 6.60
C SER A 136 -19.61 10.40 5.21
N LYS A 137 -20.73 10.81 4.60
CA LYS A 137 -20.77 11.48 3.28
C LYS A 137 -19.94 12.78 3.20
N ARG A 138 -19.48 13.31 4.34
CA ARG A 138 -18.64 14.52 4.42
C ARG A 138 -17.14 14.22 4.44
N PHE A 139 -16.73 12.97 4.64
CA PHE A 139 -15.32 12.63 4.64
C PHE A 139 -14.86 12.25 3.25
N VAL A 140 -13.98 13.09 2.72
CA VAL A 140 -13.45 12.93 1.39
C VAL A 140 -11.94 13.00 1.46
N LYS A 141 -11.29 12.02 0.84
CA LYS A 141 -9.83 11.90 0.84
C LYS A 141 -9.30 12.30 -0.53
N ASP A 142 -8.09 12.88 -0.53
CA ASP A 142 -7.40 13.26 -1.76
C ASP A 142 -7.20 12.03 -2.67
N LYS A 143 -7.73 12.09 -3.90
CA LYS A 143 -7.59 11.06 -4.93
C LYS A 143 -6.14 10.72 -5.21
N ASN A 144 -5.27 11.72 -5.21
CA ASN A 144 -3.84 11.48 -5.43
C ASN A 144 -3.21 10.69 -4.28
N TRP A 145 -3.69 10.88 -3.05
CA TRP A 145 -3.22 10.12 -1.90
C TRP A 145 -3.65 8.65 -1.99
N VAL A 146 -4.91 8.38 -2.39
CA VAL A 146 -5.42 7.01 -2.55
C VAL A 146 -4.65 6.28 -3.63
N TYR A 147 -4.48 6.88 -4.81
CA TYR A 147 -3.74 6.23 -5.91
C TYR A 147 -2.27 6.00 -5.59
N ARG A 148 -1.62 6.92 -4.87
CA ARG A 148 -0.24 6.67 -4.39
C ARG A 148 -0.20 5.44 -3.49
N GLN A 149 -1.14 5.29 -2.56
CA GLN A 149 -1.16 4.10 -1.70
C GLN A 149 -1.47 2.80 -2.44
N GLU A 150 -2.45 2.81 -3.35
CA GLU A 150 -2.71 1.65 -4.22
C GLU A 150 -1.47 1.27 -5.05
N SER A 151 -0.80 2.27 -5.62
CA SER A 151 0.41 2.06 -6.42
C SER A 151 1.55 1.49 -5.59
N ASP A 152 1.78 2.03 -4.39
CA ASP A 152 2.80 1.51 -3.47
C ASP A 152 2.49 0.04 -3.12
N ILE A 153 1.26 -0.27 -2.73
CA ILE A 153 0.82 -1.62 -2.38
C ILE A 153 0.98 -2.57 -3.56
N CYS A 154 0.57 -2.16 -4.76
CA CYS A 154 0.72 -2.94 -5.99
C CYS A 154 2.20 -3.26 -6.25
N MET A 155 3.09 -2.29 -6.07
CA MET A 155 4.52 -2.51 -6.22
C MET A 155 5.09 -3.46 -5.16
N LEU A 156 4.64 -3.40 -3.91
CA LEU A 156 5.05 -4.35 -2.87
C LEU A 156 4.62 -5.79 -3.21
N HIS A 157 3.39 -5.97 -3.69
CA HIS A 157 2.92 -7.30 -4.12
C HIS A 157 3.63 -7.80 -5.37
N LEU A 158 4.06 -6.89 -6.26
CA LEU A 158 4.89 -7.28 -7.40
C LEU A 158 6.21 -7.89 -6.93
N PHE A 159 6.84 -7.27 -5.93
CA PHE A 159 8.05 -7.81 -5.30
C PHE A 159 7.81 -9.16 -4.62
N GLU A 160 6.73 -9.27 -3.84
CA GLU A 160 6.31 -10.53 -3.20
C GLU A 160 6.11 -11.65 -4.22
N SER A 161 5.41 -11.33 -5.32
CA SER A 161 5.08 -12.30 -6.35
C SER A 161 6.33 -12.84 -7.05
N PHE A 162 7.30 -11.97 -7.37
CA PHE A 162 8.51 -12.40 -8.08
C PHE A 162 9.57 -13.02 -7.17
N MET A 163 9.78 -12.50 -5.96
CA MET A 163 10.84 -12.98 -5.07
C MET A 163 10.38 -14.11 -4.16
N GLY A 164 9.07 -14.22 -3.88
CA GLY A 164 8.50 -15.21 -2.98
C GLY A 164 7.59 -16.20 -3.69
N ALA A 165 6.42 -15.74 -4.14
CA ALA A 165 5.38 -16.64 -4.64
C ALA A 165 5.84 -17.46 -5.86
N ALA A 166 6.52 -16.85 -6.83
CA ALA A 166 7.02 -17.53 -8.02
C ALA A 166 8.07 -18.62 -7.71
N PRO A 167 9.18 -18.33 -7.00
CA PRO A 167 10.15 -19.37 -6.66
C PRO A 167 9.58 -20.41 -5.70
N GLN A 168 8.70 -20.03 -4.76
CA GLN A 168 8.00 -20.97 -3.89
C GLN A 168 7.12 -21.93 -4.69
N LEU A 169 6.32 -21.42 -5.64
CA LEU A 169 5.50 -22.24 -6.51
C LEU A 169 6.34 -23.20 -7.36
N ILE A 170 7.45 -22.72 -7.93
CA ILE A 170 8.38 -23.55 -8.70
C ILE A 170 8.98 -24.66 -7.82
N LEU A 171 9.39 -24.33 -6.59
CA LEU A 171 9.92 -25.29 -5.63
C LEU A 171 8.89 -26.37 -5.29
N GLN A 172 7.67 -25.98 -4.96
CA GLN A 172 6.59 -26.92 -4.63
C GLN A 172 6.24 -27.82 -5.82
N LEU A 173 6.13 -27.24 -7.03
CA LEU A 173 5.89 -28.01 -8.25
C LEU A 173 7.02 -29.00 -8.55
N TYR A 174 8.28 -28.60 -8.38
CA TYR A 174 9.43 -29.47 -8.56
C TYR A 174 9.39 -30.67 -7.60
N ILE A 175 9.12 -30.42 -6.31
CA ILE A 175 9.05 -31.47 -5.29
C ILE A 175 7.91 -32.45 -5.59
N MET A 176 6.74 -31.94 -6.00
CA MET A 176 5.60 -32.78 -6.36
C MET A 176 5.85 -33.60 -7.64
N ALA A 177 6.39 -32.98 -8.69
CA ALA A 177 6.54 -33.61 -10.00
C ALA A 177 7.75 -34.54 -10.11
N VAL A 178 8.89 -34.15 -9.53
CA VAL A 178 10.17 -34.88 -9.69
C VAL A 178 10.41 -35.82 -8.51
N LEU A 179 10.22 -35.34 -7.28
CA LEU A 179 10.51 -36.14 -6.08
C LEU A 179 9.35 -37.05 -5.66
N ARG A 180 8.17 -36.95 -6.32
CA ARG A 180 6.93 -37.68 -5.99
C ARG A 180 6.53 -37.60 -4.52
N TYR A 181 7.01 -36.56 -3.84
CA TYR A 181 6.70 -36.34 -2.46
C TYR A 181 5.29 -35.75 -2.37
N THR A 182 4.34 -36.48 -1.79
CA THR A 182 2.97 -35.99 -1.61
C THR A 182 2.88 -35.28 -0.26
N PRO A 183 2.83 -33.93 -0.23
CA PRO A 183 2.62 -33.22 1.02
C PRO A 183 1.27 -33.63 1.61
N LEU A 184 1.21 -33.75 2.95
CA LEU A 184 0.06 -34.28 3.70
C LEU A 184 -1.25 -33.57 3.34
N TRP A 185 -1.19 -32.28 3.01
CA TRP A 185 -2.34 -31.44 2.64
C TRP A 185 -2.88 -31.66 1.22
N THR A 186 -2.12 -32.32 0.34
CA THR A 186 -2.59 -32.74 -1.00
C THR A 186 -3.07 -34.18 -1.04
N SER A 187 -2.78 -34.95 0.02
CA SER A 187 -3.23 -36.33 0.14
C SER A 187 -4.70 -36.33 0.52
N LYS A 188 -5.58 -36.60 -0.45
CA LYS A 188 -6.90 -37.11 -0.10
C LYS A 188 -6.68 -38.43 0.62
N SER A 189 -7.04 -38.47 1.91
CA SER A 189 -7.17 -39.70 2.69
C SER A 189 -7.77 -40.79 1.78
N LYS A 190 -6.95 -41.77 1.46
CA LYS A 190 -7.44 -43.10 1.06
C LYS A 190 -7.51 -43.96 2.31
#